data_AF-A0A496YUF7-F1
#
_entry.id   AF-A0A496YUF7-F1
#
_cell.length_a   1.000
_cell.length_b   1.000
_cell.length_c   1.000
_cell.angle_alpha   90.00
_cell.angle_beta   90.00
_cell.angle_gamma   90.00
#
_symmetry.space_group_name_H-M   'P 1'
#
loop_
_entity.id
_entity.type
_entity.pdbx_description
1 polymer ?
#
loop_
_entity_poly.entity_id
_entity_poly.type
_entity_poly.pdbx_seq_one_letter_code
_entity_poly.pdbx_strand_id
1 'polypeptide(L)'
;MGKVKLVDLSHPFGDKVPLWPYFADVKIERMHYHAKSGVLSQVITATMHCTTHSDSPAPVIEGGMYTPDIPLDKYYGTGVVVDIPKKKWEVITPEDLENARPKIEKGDIVIIHSGWHEKYSDSDELPRRKQRGISRKPS
;
A
#
# COMPACT_ATOMS: atom_id res chain seq x y z
N MET A 1 17.25 -22.22 -17.98
CA MET A 1 16.32 -21.16 -17.55
C MET A 1 16.49 -20.98 -16.05
N GLY A 2 16.89 -19.79 -15.58
CA GLY A 2 17.04 -19.53 -14.14
C GLY A 2 15.68 -19.68 -13.44
N LYS A 3 15.68 -20.17 -12.19
CA LYS A 3 14.46 -20.38 -11.41
C LYS A 3 13.89 -19.00 -11.03
N VAL A 4 12.66 -18.70 -11.43
CA VAL A 4 11.96 -17.48 -11.01
C VAL A 4 11.66 -17.61 -9.51
N LYS A 5 12.06 -16.60 -8.72
CA LYS A 5 11.68 -16.48 -7.32
C LYS A 5 10.54 -15.48 -7.20
N LEU A 6 9.42 -15.93 -6.65
CA LEU A 6 8.31 -15.06 -6.29
C LEU A 6 8.47 -14.65 -4.82
N VAL A 7 8.21 -13.37 -4.55
CA VAL A 7 8.24 -12.78 -3.21
C VAL A 7 6.93 -12.04 -3.00
N ASP A 8 6.26 -12.32 -1.90
CA ASP A 8 5.06 -11.60 -1.49
C ASP A 8 5.45 -10.33 -0.75
N LEU A 9 4.90 -9.19 -1.17
CA LEU A 9 5.13 -7.87 -0.57
C LEU A 9 3.90 -7.39 0.22
N SER A 10 2.91 -8.25 0.40
CA SER A 10 1.62 -7.92 1.02
C SER A 10 1.64 -8.13 2.53
N HIS A 11 0.95 -7.27 3.26
CA HIS A 11 0.59 -7.56 4.64
C HIS A 11 -0.63 -8.50 4.69
N PRO A 12 -0.81 -9.29 5.77
CA PRO A 12 -1.99 -10.12 5.94
C PRO A 12 -3.29 -9.30 5.86
N PHE A 13 -4.29 -9.88 5.23
CA PHE A 13 -5.64 -9.32 5.13
C PHE A 13 -6.61 -10.06 6.05
N GLY A 14 -7.46 -9.34 6.77
CA GLY A 14 -8.39 -9.94 7.73
C GLY A 14 -9.17 -8.90 8.54
N ASP A 15 -9.88 -9.37 9.55
CA ASP A 15 -10.47 -8.51 10.57
C ASP A 15 -9.39 -7.90 11.46
N LYS A 16 -9.61 -6.69 11.98
CA LYS A 16 -8.73 -6.04 12.96
C LYS A 16 -7.30 -5.82 12.47
N VAL A 17 -7.13 -5.75 11.16
CA VAL A 17 -5.87 -5.31 10.56
C VAL A 17 -5.63 -3.84 10.90
N PRO A 18 -4.37 -3.39 11.02
CA PRO A 18 -4.05 -1.98 11.18
C PRO A 18 -4.71 -1.14 10.08
N LEU A 19 -5.53 -0.17 10.50
CA LEU A 19 -6.28 0.73 9.62
C LEU A 19 -6.06 2.17 10.03
N TRP A 20 -6.29 3.07 9.08
CA TRP A 20 -6.31 4.50 9.41
C TRP A 20 -7.48 4.78 10.38
N PRO A 21 -7.30 5.56 11.47
CA PRO A 21 -8.27 5.67 12.57
C PRO A 21 -9.68 6.16 12.20
N TYR A 22 -9.89 6.64 10.98
CA TYR A 22 -11.19 7.10 10.46
C TYR A 22 -11.99 5.99 9.75
N PHE A 23 -11.34 4.94 9.26
CA PHE A 23 -12.01 3.91 8.47
C PHE A 23 -12.70 2.87 9.36
N ALA A 24 -13.81 2.32 8.84
CA ALA A 24 -14.44 1.16 9.46
C ALA A 24 -13.58 -0.09 9.26
N ASP A 25 -13.62 -0.98 10.24
CA ASP A 25 -12.90 -2.26 10.18
C ASP A 25 -13.44 -3.17 9.07
N VAL A 26 -12.59 -4.07 8.59
CA VAL A 26 -12.95 -5.10 7.61
C VAL A 26 -13.94 -6.07 8.25
N LYS A 27 -15.07 -6.29 7.59
CA LYS A 27 -16.08 -7.26 8.03
C LYS A 27 -16.05 -8.48 7.11
N ILE A 28 -15.91 -9.66 7.71
CA ILE A 28 -15.94 -10.94 7.01
C ILE A 28 -17.07 -11.78 7.58
N GLU A 29 -18.14 -11.95 6.82
CA GLU A 29 -19.37 -12.59 7.26
C GLU A 29 -19.56 -13.92 6.52
N ARG A 30 -19.80 -15.01 7.25
CA ARG A 30 -20.02 -16.33 6.65
C ARG A 30 -21.47 -16.46 6.19
N MET A 31 -21.66 -16.75 4.91
CA MET A 31 -22.97 -17.09 4.32
C MET A 31 -23.23 -18.60 4.41
N HIS A 32 -22.24 -19.41 4.06
CA HIS A 32 -22.26 -20.86 4.15
C HIS A 32 -21.02 -21.36 4.89
N TYR A 33 -21.14 -22.50 5.57
CA TYR A 33 -20.02 -23.20 6.18
C TYR A 33 -20.07 -24.69 5.82
N HIS A 34 -18.89 -25.30 5.70
CA HIS A 34 -18.75 -26.65 5.14
C HIS A 34 -19.65 -27.69 5.81
N ALA A 35 -19.75 -27.70 7.14
CA ALA A 35 -20.57 -28.69 7.84
C ALA A 35 -22.07 -28.61 7.51
N LYS A 36 -22.59 -27.45 7.08
CA LYS A 36 -23.99 -27.28 6.67
C LYS A 36 -24.22 -27.46 5.18
N SER A 37 -23.31 -26.97 4.35
CA SER A 37 -23.57 -26.78 2.91
C SER A 37 -22.50 -27.41 2.00
N GLY A 38 -21.47 -28.06 2.55
CA GLY A 38 -20.34 -28.59 1.78
C GLY A 38 -19.40 -27.52 1.20
N VAL A 39 -19.77 -26.23 1.33
CA VAL A 39 -19.05 -25.07 0.80
C VAL A 39 -18.85 -24.00 1.88
N LEU A 40 -17.74 -23.27 1.79
CA LEU A 40 -17.50 -22.01 2.50
C LEU A 40 -17.75 -20.85 1.53
N SER A 41 -18.63 -19.92 1.92
CA SER A 41 -18.85 -18.68 1.19
C SER A 41 -18.92 -17.53 2.17
N GLN A 42 -18.26 -16.43 1.84
CA GLN A 42 -18.14 -15.27 2.73
C GLN A 42 -18.42 -13.98 1.97
N VAL A 43 -19.01 -13.01 2.67
CA VAL A 43 -19.11 -11.62 2.23
C VAL A 43 -18.00 -10.84 2.92
N ILE A 44 -17.25 -10.06 2.14
CA ILE A 44 -16.22 -9.16 2.64
C ILE A 44 -16.69 -7.74 2.39
N THR A 45 -16.79 -6.95 3.44
CA THR A 45 -16.99 -5.50 3.36
C THR A 45 -15.73 -4.82 3.89
N ALA A 46 -15.03 -4.09 3.02
CA ALA A 46 -13.79 -3.41 3.36
C ALA A 46 -13.74 -2.03 2.70
N THR A 47 -13.02 -1.09 3.33
CA THR A 47 -12.58 0.13 2.65
C THR A 47 -11.47 -0.22 1.66
N MET A 48 -11.38 0.47 0.52
CA MET A 48 -10.28 0.20 -0.44
C MET A 48 -8.90 0.54 0.11
N HIS A 49 -8.82 1.54 0.99
CA HIS A 49 -7.61 1.93 1.71
C HIS A 49 -7.38 1.05 2.96
N CYS A 50 -7.23 -0.26 2.75
CA CYS A 50 -6.95 -1.22 3.82
C CYS A 50 -5.73 -2.08 3.47
N THR A 51 -4.89 -2.38 4.47
CA THR A 51 -3.69 -3.22 4.31
C THR A 51 -2.81 -2.76 3.12
N THR A 52 -2.15 -3.68 2.41
CA THR A 52 -1.46 -3.38 1.16
C THR A 52 -2.48 -3.13 0.05
N HIS A 53 -2.51 -1.92 -0.50
CA HIS A 53 -3.48 -1.49 -1.51
C HIS A 53 -2.82 -0.56 -2.55
N SER A 54 -3.58 -0.22 -3.60
CA SER A 54 -3.19 0.73 -4.64
C SER A 54 -4.22 1.85 -4.74
N ASP A 55 -3.72 3.08 -4.73
CA ASP A 55 -4.56 4.28 -4.85
C ASP A 55 -4.64 4.76 -6.29
N SER A 56 -5.86 5.07 -6.72
CA SER A 56 -6.10 5.80 -7.97
C SER A 56 -5.99 7.32 -7.74
N PRO A 57 -5.83 8.14 -8.80
CA PRO A 57 -5.78 9.60 -8.66
C PRO A 57 -7.09 10.25 -8.18
N ALA A 58 -8.25 9.74 -8.61
CA ALA A 58 -9.56 10.36 -8.39
C ALA A 58 -9.87 10.79 -6.93
N PRO A 59 -9.50 10.04 -5.87
CA PRO A 59 -9.77 10.43 -4.49
C PRO A 59 -9.12 11.74 -4.03
N VAL A 60 -8.04 12.19 -4.69
CA VAL A 60 -7.28 13.39 -4.29
C VAL A 60 -7.02 14.40 -5.41
N ILE A 61 -7.32 14.05 -6.66
CA ILE A 61 -7.17 14.91 -7.83
C ILE A 61 -8.54 15.06 -8.50
N GLU A 62 -9.05 16.29 -8.54
CA GLU A 62 -10.29 16.61 -9.26
C GLU A 62 -10.15 16.23 -10.74
N GLY A 63 -11.11 15.46 -11.26
CA GLY A 63 -11.05 14.91 -12.63
C GLY A 63 -10.00 13.80 -12.83
N GLY A 64 -9.40 13.29 -11.76
CA GLY A 64 -8.46 12.17 -11.82
C GLY A 64 -9.12 10.86 -12.26
N MET A 65 -8.30 9.94 -12.80
CA MET A 65 -8.74 8.60 -13.20
C MET A 65 -9.17 7.78 -11.97
N TYR A 66 -10.24 6.99 -12.11
CA TYR A 66 -10.57 5.95 -11.15
C TYR A 66 -9.75 4.69 -11.43
N THR A 67 -9.70 3.76 -10.47
CA THR A 67 -9.01 2.47 -10.61
C THR A 67 -9.29 1.72 -11.93
N PRO A 68 -10.55 1.58 -12.42
CA PRO A 68 -10.82 0.92 -13.70
C PRO A 68 -10.32 1.69 -14.92
N ASP A 69 -10.05 2.99 -14.79
CA ASP A 69 -9.59 3.84 -15.90
C ASP A 69 -8.06 3.80 -16.06
N ILE A 70 -7.34 3.32 -15.05
CA ILE A 70 -5.87 3.26 -15.07
C ILE A 70 -5.42 2.14 -16.01
N PRO A 71 -4.58 2.44 -17.02
CA PRO A 71 -4.07 1.43 -17.93
C PRO A 71 -3.29 0.32 -17.20
N LEU A 72 -3.43 -0.93 -17.65
CA LEU A 72 -2.81 -2.09 -17.02
C LEU A 72 -1.27 -2.02 -16.99
N ASP A 73 -0.65 -1.32 -17.93
CA ASP A 73 0.81 -1.10 -17.97
C ASP A 73 1.36 -0.33 -16.75
N LYS A 74 0.49 0.24 -15.90
CA LYS A 74 0.86 0.86 -14.63
C LYS A 74 0.90 -0.11 -13.45
N TYR A 75 0.35 -1.31 -13.61
CA TYR A 75 0.27 -2.33 -12.56
C TYR A 75 1.27 -3.47 -12.71
N TYR A 76 2.02 -3.51 -13.81
CA TYR A 76 3.08 -4.50 -14.03
C TYR A 76 4.25 -3.86 -14.77
N GLY A 77 5.45 -4.35 -14.49
CA GLY A 77 6.66 -3.85 -15.12
C GLY A 77 7.92 -4.20 -14.32
N THR A 78 9.01 -3.52 -14.64
CA THR A 78 10.25 -3.60 -13.87
C THR A 78 10.04 -2.93 -12.53
N GLY A 79 10.19 -3.70 -11.45
CA GLY A 79 10.21 -3.17 -10.09
C GLY A 79 11.64 -2.88 -9.66
N VAL A 80 11.88 -1.71 -9.08
CA VAL A 80 13.16 -1.33 -8.47
C VAL A 80 12.97 -1.14 -6.98
N VAL A 81 13.72 -1.89 -6.17
CA VAL A 81 13.68 -1.77 -4.70
C VAL A 81 14.84 -0.89 -4.27
N VAL A 82 14.56 0.19 -3.57
CA VAL A 82 15.58 1.11 -3.05
C VAL A 82 15.49 1.20 -1.53
N ASP A 83 16.63 1.05 -0.87
CA ASP A 83 16.74 1.14 0.59
C ASP A 83 16.90 2.60 1.02
N ILE A 84 15.88 3.14 1.69
CA ILE A 84 15.87 4.51 2.23
C ILE A 84 15.28 4.46 3.65
N PRO A 85 16.01 3.92 4.64
CA PRO A 85 15.50 3.76 6.00
C PRO A 85 15.19 5.12 6.62
N LYS A 86 14.02 5.24 7.27
CA LYS A 86 13.58 6.49 7.91
C LYS A 86 13.08 6.24 9.32
N LYS A 87 13.41 7.15 10.24
CA LYS A 87 12.86 7.18 11.60
C LYS A 87 11.45 7.76 11.61
N LYS A 88 10.82 7.73 12.79
CA LYS A 88 9.49 8.32 13.00
C LYS A 88 9.48 9.78 12.56
N TRP A 89 8.59 10.12 11.62
CA TRP A 89 8.41 11.48 11.07
C TRP A 89 9.53 12.03 10.18
N GLU A 90 10.54 11.23 9.83
CA GLU A 90 11.50 11.65 8.82
C GLU A 90 10.87 11.60 7.42
N VAL A 91 11.21 12.59 6.61
CA VAL A 91 10.67 12.75 5.25
C VAL A 91 11.64 12.15 4.25
N ILE A 92 11.11 11.43 3.26
CA ILE A 92 11.87 11.05 2.06
C ILE A 92 11.96 12.27 1.16
N THR A 93 13.18 12.68 0.85
CA THR A 93 13.51 13.87 0.06
C THR A 93 13.82 13.49 -1.38
N PRO A 94 13.79 14.46 -2.32
CA PRO A 94 14.27 14.22 -3.68
C PRO A 94 15.72 13.74 -3.75
N GLU A 95 16.59 14.27 -2.86
CA GLU A 95 18.00 13.87 -2.78
C GLU A 95 18.16 12.40 -2.36
N ASP A 96 17.30 11.88 -1.47
CA ASP A 96 17.29 10.45 -1.14
C ASP A 96 17.03 9.60 -2.40
N LEU A 97 16.12 10.05 -3.28
CA LEU A 97 15.76 9.32 -4.50
C LEU A 97 16.85 9.42 -5.58
N GLU A 98 17.50 10.59 -5.72
CA GLU A 98 18.61 10.78 -6.65
C GLU A 98 19.84 9.95 -6.25
N ASN A 99 20.09 9.82 -4.95
CA ASN A 99 21.18 9.03 -4.39
C ASN A 99 20.85 7.54 -4.23
N ALA A 100 19.59 7.15 -4.40
CA ALA A 100 19.14 5.77 -4.26
C ALA A 100 19.88 4.82 -5.21
N ARG A 101 20.10 3.59 -4.72
CA ARG A 101 20.71 2.51 -5.50
C ARG A 101 19.87 1.24 -5.33
N PRO A 102 19.67 0.44 -6.40
CA PRO A 102 20.03 0.71 -7.80
C PRO A 102 19.35 1.97 -8.37
N LYS A 103 19.90 2.51 -9.48
CA LYS A 103 19.40 3.75 -10.08
C LYS A 103 17.96 3.56 -10.57
N ILE A 104 17.09 4.52 -10.25
CA ILE A 104 15.71 4.54 -10.70
C ILE A 104 15.68 5.02 -12.16
N GLU A 105 15.02 4.26 -13.04
CA GLU A 105 14.86 4.61 -14.45
C GLU A 105 13.39 4.94 -14.79
N LYS A 106 13.20 5.60 -15.94
CA LYS A 106 11.86 5.99 -16.39
C LYS A 106 11.02 4.74 -16.69
N GLY A 107 9.88 4.64 -16.01
CA GLY A 107 8.93 3.53 -16.19
C GLY A 107 9.04 2.44 -15.13
N ASP A 108 9.99 2.54 -14.21
CA ASP A 108 10.11 1.61 -13.09
C ASP A 108 8.96 1.80 -12.09
N ILE A 109 8.51 0.68 -11.52
CA ILE A 109 7.71 0.66 -10.30
C ILE A 109 8.70 0.75 -9.13
N VAL A 110 8.77 1.93 -8.51
CA VAL A 110 9.70 2.18 -7.40
C VAL A 110 9.11 1.70 -6.09
N ILE A 111 9.79 0.75 -5.46
CA ILE A 111 9.47 0.22 -4.13
C ILE A 111 10.48 0.80 -3.14
N ILE A 112 10.01 1.65 -2.22
CA ILE A 112 10.88 2.24 -1.21
C ILE A 112 10.85 1.40 0.06
N HIS A 113 11.97 0.77 0.38
CA HIS A 113 12.15 0.08 1.64
C HIS A 113 12.62 1.07 2.71
N SER A 114 11.68 1.52 3.54
CA SER A 114 11.94 2.49 4.62
C SER A 114 12.12 1.86 6.01
N GLY A 115 11.98 0.53 6.12
CA GLY A 115 11.97 -0.21 7.39
C GLY A 115 10.62 -0.20 8.14
N TRP A 116 9.63 0.57 7.71
CA TRP A 116 8.36 0.71 8.44
C TRP A 116 7.44 -0.51 8.41
N HIS A 117 7.62 -1.40 7.43
CA HIS A 117 6.86 -2.64 7.33
C HIS A 117 7.05 -3.55 8.57
N GLU A 118 8.20 -3.46 9.25
CA GLU A 118 8.49 -4.20 10.50
C GLU A 118 7.62 -3.74 11.68
N LYS A 119 7.07 -2.52 11.59
CA LYS A 119 6.23 -1.90 12.63
C LYS A 119 4.74 -2.08 12.36
N TYR A 120 4.37 -2.84 11.34
CA TYR A 120 2.98 -3.09 10.97
C TYR A 120 2.22 -3.77 12.12
N SER A 121 1.49 -2.96 12.88
CA SER A 121 0.81 -3.35 14.12
C SER A 121 -0.24 -2.30 14.48
N ASP A 122 -1.24 -2.66 15.29
CA ASP A 122 -2.18 -1.70 15.88
C ASP A 122 -1.55 -1.05 17.13
N SER A 123 -0.55 -0.17 16.91
CA SER A 123 0.21 0.47 17.99
C SER A 123 0.39 1.99 17.78
N ASP A 124 0.79 2.68 18.86
CA ASP A 124 1.07 4.13 18.88
C ASP A 124 2.24 4.57 17.98
N GLU A 125 2.97 3.61 17.43
CA GLU A 125 4.00 3.88 16.44
C GLU A 125 3.39 4.36 15.12
N LEU A 126 2.17 3.91 14.78
CA LEU A 126 1.46 4.37 13.58
C LEU A 126 0.97 5.83 13.74
N PRO A 127 0.90 6.61 12.64
CA PRO A 127 0.57 8.02 12.73
C PRO A 127 -0.85 8.27 13.28
N ARG A 128 -0.94 8.72 14.53
CA ARG A 128 -2.13 9.39 15.07
C ARG A 128 -2.13 10.84 14.58
N ARG A 129 -2.72 11.10 13.40
CA ARG A 129 -3.01 12.41 12.79
C ARG A 129 -1.96 13.53 13.05
N LYS A 130 -1.07 13.75 12.08
CA LYS A 130 -0.51 15.08 11.78
C LYS A 130 -0.40 15.25 10.26
N GLN A 131 -1.40 15.88 9.65
CA GLN A 131 -1.28 16.40 8.29
C GLN A 131 -0.17 17.47 8.29
N ARG A 132 1.03 17.11 7.85
CA ARG A 132 1.96 18.04 7.21
C ARG A 132 2.29 17.43 5.87
N GLY A 133 1.56 17.87 4.85
CA GLY A 133 1.78 17.47 3.47
C GLY A 133 3.17 17.87 2.99
N ILE A 134 3.61 17.18 1.94
CA ILE A 134 4.77 17.52 1.12
C ILE A 134 4.74 19.02 0.82
N SER A 135 5.80 19.73 1.20
CA SER A 135 6.02 21.14 0.88
C SER A 135 6.00 21.33 -0.64
N ARG A 136 4.90 21.82 -1.20
CA ARG A 136 4.93 22.53 -2.49
C ARG A 136 5.46 23.93 -2.22
N LYS A 137 6.61 24.28 -2.79
CA LYS A 137 7.04 25.69 -2.87
C LYS A 137 5.97 26.47 -3.63
N PRO A 138 5.54 27.65 -3.17
CA PRO A 138 4.84 28.61 -4.02
C PRO A 138 5.81 29.09 -5.10
N SER A 139 5.29 29.20 -6.33
CA SER A 139 5.88 29.98 -7.42
C SER A 139 6.04 31.45 -7.03
#